data_AF-A0A9E6JAB2-F1
#
_entry.id   AF-A0A9E6JAB2-F1
#
_cell.length_a   1.000
_cell.length_b   1.000
_cell.length_c   1.000
_cell.angle_alpha   90.00
_cell.angle_beta   90.00
_cell.angle_gamma   90.00
#
_symmetry.space_group_name_H-M   'P 1'
#
loop_
_entity.id
_entity.type
_entity.pdbx_description
1 polymer ?
#
loop_
_entity_poly.entity_id
_entity_poly.type
_entity_poly.pdbx_seq_one_letter_code
_entity_poly.pdbx_strand_id
1 'polypeptide(L)' 'MARITQLESTLKREPNTKDDFIVQLKNARRELNKGNSPASESLYQAIDAAQDVISILAKRYQ' A
#
# COMPACT_ATOMS: atom_id res chain seq x y z
N MET A 1 -9.22 20.25 -12.35
CA MET A 1 -8.99 18.82 -12.61
C MET A 1 -8.31 18.22 -11.38
N ALA A 2 -8.90 17.20 -10.75
CA ALA A 2 -8.17 16.45 -9.73
C ALA A 2 -6.93 15.83 -10.42
N ARG A 3 -5.72 16.21 -9.99
CA ARG A 3 -4.51 15.56 -10.46
C ARG A 3 -4.55 14.13 -9.95
N ILE A 4 -4.83 13.20 -10.86
CA ILE A 4 -4.66 11.78 -10.57
C ILE A 4 -3.18 11.56 -10.29
N THR A 5 -2.88 10.90 -9.17
CA THR A 5 -1.51 10.59 -8.80
C THR A 5 -0.95 9.49 -9.72
N GLN A 6 0.37 9.31 -9.71
CA GLN A 6 1.00 8.22 -10.46
C GLN A 6 0.46 6.86 -10.00
N LEU A 7 0.26 6.68 -8.69
CA LEU A 7 -0.31 5.45 -8.11
C LEU A 7 -1.70 5.16 -8.67
N GLU A 8 -2.58 6.15 -8.62
CA GLU A 8 -3.94 6.03 -9.15
C GLU A 8 -3.95 5.76 -10.67
N SER A 9 -3.04 6.39 -11.41
CA SER A 9 -2.91 6.16 -12.86
C SER A 9 -2.47 4.73 -13.17
N THR A 10 -1.51 4.20 -12.41
CA THR A 10 -1.04 2.81 -12.55
C THR A 10 -2.15 1.82 -12.19
N LEU A 11 -2.84 2.02 -11.07
CA LEU A 11 -3.93 1.14 -10.64
C LEU A 11 -5.11 1.15 -11.62
N LYS A 12 -5.37 2.30 -12.26
CA LYS A 12 -6.40 2.38 -13.31
C LYS A 12 -6.01 1.64 -14.59
N ARG A 13 -4.73 1.66 -14.96
CA ARG A 13 -4.22 0.99 -16.18
C ARG A 13 -4.10 -0.52 -15.96
N GLU A 14 -3.63 -0.92 -14.79
CA GLU A 14 -3.25 -2.30 -14.47
C GLU A 14 -3.74 -2.65 -13.05
N PRO A 15 -5.05 -2.92 -12.85
CA PRO A 15 -5.62 -3.12 -11.52
C PRO A 15 -5.00 -4.29 -10.74
N ASN A 16 -4.44 -5.28 -11.45
CA ASN A 16 -3.76 -6.43 -10.83
C ASN A 16 -2.44 -6.06 -10.14
N THR A 17 -1.81 -4.92 -10.48
CA THR A 17 -0.60 -4.44 -9.78
C THR A 17 -0.84 -4.07 -8.32
N LYS A 18 -2.12 -3.95 -7.91
CA LYS A 18 -2.48 -3.88 -6.48
C LYS A 18 -1.83 -5.01 -5.69
N ASP A 19 -1.91 -6.25 -6.18
CA ASP A 19 -1.49 -7.41 -5.39
C ASP A 19 0.03 -7.38 -5.17
N ASP A 20 0.79 -6.91 -6.17
CA ASP A 20 2.23 -6.67 -6.06
C ASP A 20 2.56 -5.62 -4.99
N PHE A 21 1.83 -4.49 -4.96
CA PHE A 21 2.03 -3.48 -3.93
C PHE A 21 1.68 -3.99 -2.52
N ILE A 22 0.61 -4.78 -2.40
CA ILE A 22 0.23 -5.41 -1.12
C ILE A 22 1.31 -6.39 -0.65
N VAL A 23 1.90 -7.18 -1.55
CA VAL A 23 3.00 -8.10 -1.21
C VAL A 23 4.23 -7.32 -0.73
N GLN A 24 4.61 -6.23 -1.40
CA GLN A 24 5.73 -5.38 -0.98
C GLN A 24 5.51 -4.79 0.42
N LEU A 25 4.30 -4.30 0.69
CA LEU A 25 3.93 -3.75 2.01
C LEU A 25 3.97 -4.82 3.12
N LYS A 26 3.51 -6.05 2.83
CA LYS A 26 3.61 -7.18 3.77
C LYS A 26 5.06 -7.55 4.06
N ASN A 27 5.92 -7.55 3.05
CA ASN A 27 7.34 -7.81 3.22
C ASN A 27 8.01 -6.73 4.06
N ALA A 28 7.72 -5.45 3.81
CA ALA A 28 8.21 -4.34 4.60
C ALA A 28 7.82 -4.46 6.08
N ARG A 29 6.55 -4.82 6.36
CA ARG A 29 6.07 -5.09 7.73
C ARG A 29 6.84 -6.23 8.38
N ARG A 30 7.12 -7.30 7.64
CA ARG A 30 7.88 -8.46 8.13
C ARG A 30 9.31 -8.10 8.50
N GLU A 31 9.98 -7.29 7.67
CA GLU A 31 11.33 -6.80 7.96
C GLU A 31 11.35 -5.87 9.17
N LEU A 32 10.36 -4.97 9.29
CA LEU A 32 10.22 -4.10 10.46
C LEU A 32 10.01 -4.89 11.76
N ASN A 33 9.30 -6.01 11.72
CA ASN A 33 9.09 -6.88 12.88
C ASN A 33 10.35 -7.64 13.34
N LYS A 34 11.41 -7.70 12.52
CA LYS A 34 12.69 -8.29 12.94
C LYS A 34 13.50 -7.36 13.84
N GLY A 35 13.26 -6.04 13.75
CA GLY A 35 13.86 -5.05 14.63
C GLY A 35 12.87 -4.68 15.73
N ASN A 36 12.99 -5.30 16.91
CA ASN A 36 12.19 -4.99 18.12
C ASN A 36 12.40 -3.53 18.58
N SER A 37 11.82 -2.57 17.86
CA SER A 37 11.94 -1.14 18.15
C SER A 37 10.55 -0.53 18.35
N PRO A 38 10.31 0.26 19.41
CA PRO A 38 9.03 0.92 19.64
C PRO A 38 8.60 1.90 18.53
N ALA A 39 9.50 2.29 17.63
CA ALA A 39 9.16 3.02 16.40
C ALA A 39 8.38 2.20 15.37
N SER A 40 8.24 0.89 15.57
CA SER A 40 7.61 -0.03 14.64
C SER A 40 6.08 0.07 14.62
N GLU A 41 5.44 0.47 15.72
CA GLU A 41 3.97 0.53 15.81
C GLU A 41 3.36 1.55 14.85
N SER A 42 3.90 2.78 14.82
CA SER A 42 3.44 3.83 13.89
C SER A 42 3.71 3.43 12.44
N LEU A 43 4.80 2.70 12.16
CA LEU A 43 5.11 2.19 10.83
C LEU A 43 4.16 1.05 10.41
N TYR A 44 3.73 0.20 11.34
CA TYR A 44 2.72 -0.82 11.07
C TYR A 44 1.38 -0.20 10.70
N GLN A 45 0.95 0.81 11.47
CA GLN A 45 -0.29 1.53 11.17
C GLN A 45 -0.21 2.24 9.81
N ALA A 46 0.93 2.83 9.47
CA ALA A 46 1.14 3.45 8.16
C ALA A 46 1.08 2.42 7.01
N ILE A 47 1.66 1.23 7.21
CA ILE A 47 1.60 0.14 6.23
C ILE A 47 0.16 -0.34 6.04
N ASP A 48 -0.58 -0.55 7.12
CA ASP A 48 -1.96 -1.02 7.06
C ASP A 48 -2.86 0.03 6.37
N ALA A 49 -2.69 1.32 6.70
CA ALA A 49 -3.38 2.40 6.01
C ALA A 49 -3.05 2.47 4.50
N ALA A 50 -1.80 2.22 4.12
CA ALA A 50 -1.41 2.18 2.71
C ALA A 50 -2.08 1.01 1.96
N GLN A 51 -2.21 -0.16 2.60
CA GLN A 51 -2.91 -1.31 2.01
C GLN A 51 -4.40 -1.01 1.77
N ASP A 52 -5.03 -0.30 2.70
CA ASP A 52 -6.43 0.12 2.58
C ASP A 52 -6.62 1.12 1.44
N VAL A 53 -5.77 2.15 1.35
CA VAL A 53 -5.82 3.14 0.26
C VAL A 53 -5.67 2.46 -1.10
N ILE A 54 -4.69 1.57 -1.26
CA ILE A 54 -4.48 0.84 -2.52
C ILE A 54 -5.70 -0.04 -2.85
N SER A 55 -6.27 -0.70 -1.85
CA SER A 55 -7.45 -1.55 -2.03
C SER A 55 -8.70 -0.75 -2.43
N ILE A 56 -8.90 0.43 -1.84
CA ILE A 56 -10.00 1.35 -2.19
C ILE A 56 -9.80 1.88 -3.62
N LEU A 57 -8.60 2.33 -3.95
CA LEU A 57 -8.28 2.86 -5.28
C LEU A 57 -8.44 1.79 -6.36
N ALA A 58 -7.95 0.57 -6.13
CA ALA A 58 -8.12 -0.53 -7.08
C ALA A 58 -9.60 -0.87 -7.32
N LYS A 59 -10.42 -0.96 -6.25
CA LYS A 59 -11.87 -1.17 -6.39
C LYS A 59 -12.56 -0.05 -7.16
N ARG A 60 -12.10 1.19 -7.02
CA ARG A 60 -12.65 2.37 -7.71
C ARG A 60 -12.41 2.33 -9.23
N TYR A 61 -11.36 1.63 -9.67
CA TYR A 61 -10.97 1.56 -11.08
C TYR A 61 -11.29 0.23 -11.76
N GLN A 62 -11.85 -0.74 -11.02
CA GLN A 62 -12.56 -1.90 -11.59
C GLN A 62 -13.91 -1.49 -12.17
#